data_AF-A0AB36M0R0-F1
#
_entry.id   AF-A0AB36M0R0-F1
#
_cell.length_a   1.000
_cell.length_b   1.000
_cell.length_c   1.000
_cell.angle_alpha   90.00
_cell.angle_beta   90.00
_cell.angle_gamma   90.00
#
_symmetry.space_group_name_H-M   'P 1'
#
loop_
_entity.id
_entity.type
_entity.pdbx_description
1 polymer ?
#
loop_
_entity_poly.entity_id
_entity_poly.type
_entity_poly.pdbx_seq_one_letter_code
_entity_poly.pdbx_strand_id
1 'polypeptide(L)' 'MINLKNLDRENWLLCAKLSLDDSQKDYVAPNVYSIAESKVEDTSKKR' A
#
# COMPACT_ATOMS: atom_id res chain seq x y z
N MET A 1 -0.31 15.87 15.70
CA MET A 1 -1.63 15.57 15.09
C MET A 1 -1.36 14.76 13.82
N ILE A 2 -1.86 13.54 13.73
CA ILE A 2 -1.63 12.66 12.57
C ILE A 2 -2.76 12.94 11.56
N ASN A 3 -2.40 13.23 10.31
CA ASN A 3 -3.35 13.40 9.23
C ASN A 3 -3.31 12.16 8.33
N LEU A 4 -4.46 11.52 8.14
CA LEU A 4 -4.61 10.42 7.20
C LEU A 4 -4.81 10.99 5.80
N LYS A 5 -4.01 10.50 4.85
CA LYS A 5 -4.20 10.77 3.42
C LYS A 5 -4.69 9.52 2.72
N ASN A 6 -5.49 9.71 1.69
CA ASN A 6 -5.87 8.64 0.78
C ASN A 6 -4.63 8.10 0.06
N LEU A 7 -4.61 6.79 -0.18
CA LEU A 7 -3.58 6.15 -0.99
C LEU A 7 -3.86 6.43 -2.48
N ASP A 8 -2.86 6.88 -3.23
CA ASP A 8 -2.96 7.22 -4.65
C ASP A 8 -1.69 6.81 -5.43
N ARG A 9 -1.71 7.00 -6.77
CA ARG A 9 -0.60 6.63 -7.66
C ARG A 9 0.73 7.32 -7.33
N GLU A 10 0.68 8.51 -6.73
CA GLU A 10 1.86 9.30 -6.43
C GLU A 10 2.46 8.90 -5.07
N ASN A 11 1.62 8.47 -4.11
CA ASN A 11 2.05 8.21 -2.75
C ASN A 11 2.22 6.72 -2.40
N TRP A 12 1.54 5.80 -3.08
CA TRP A 12 1.46 4.40 -2.64
C TRP A 12 2.83 3.70 -2.63
N LEU A 13 3.68 4.00 -3.62
CA LEU A 13 4.99 3.38 -3.74
C LEU A 13 5.94 3.81 -2.61
N LEU A 14 5.76 5.04 -2.09
CA LEU A 14 6.50 5.53 -0.94
C LEU A 14 5.98 4.88 0.35
N CYS A 15 4.66 4.73 0.48
CA CYS A 15 4.04 4.01 1.60
C CYS A 15 4.46 2.54 1.64
N ALA A 16 4.55 1.87 0.48
CA ALA A 16 4.95 0.46 0.39
C ALA A 16 6.41 0.19 0.78
N LYS A 17 7.27 1.22 0.74
CA LYS A 17 8.67 1.15 1.17
C LYS A 17 8.86 1.36 2.67
N LEU A 18 7.79 1.71 3.40
CA LEU A 18 7.86 1.85 4.84
C LEU A 18 8.07 0.48 5.48
N SER A 19 9.10 0.38 6.31
CA SER A 19 9.36 -0.82 7.09
C SER A 19 8.78 -0.66 8.48
N LEU A 20 8.17 -1.73 8.96
CA LEU A 20 7.81 -1.88 10.36
C LEU A 20 8.99 -2.43 11.16
N ASP A 21 8.92 -2.23 12.47
CA ASP A 21 9.77 -2.96 13.40
C ASP A 21 9.59 -4.48 13.22
N ASP A 22 10.64 -5.26 13.47
CA ASP A 22 10.62 -6.71 13.29
C ASP A 22 9.49 -7.38 14.10
N SER A 23 9.15 -6.84 15.27
CA SER A 23 8.06 -7.34 16.12
C SER A 23 6.65 -7.17 15.52
N GLN A 24 6.52 -6.33 14.49
CA GLN A 24 5.24 -5.94 13.89
C GLN A 24 5.08 -6.44 12.45
N LYS A 25 6.09 -7.11 11.89
CA LYS A 25 6.04 -7.62 10.51
C LYS A 25 4.88 -8.60 10.28
N ASP A 26 4.55 -9.41 11.28
CA ASP A 26 3.46 -10.39 11.22
C ASP A 26 2.06 -9.75 11.31
N TYR A 27 1.95 -8.46 11.63
CA TYR A 27 0.65 -7.76 11.65
C TYR A 27 0.19 -7.37 10.25
N VAL A 28 1.07 -7.46 9.26
CA VAL A 28 0.78 -7.09 7.89
C VAL A 28 0.76 -8.36 7.04
N ALA A 29 -0.30 -8.50 6.25
CA ALA A 29 -0.39 -9.62 5.34
C ALA A 29 0.76 -9.57 4.31
N PRO A 30 1.40 -10.70 3.96
CA PRO A 30 2.53 -10.72 3.03
C PRO A 30 2.16 -10.24 1.62
N ASN A 31 0.88 -10.22 1.29
CA ASN A 31 0.35 -9.76 0.01
C ASN A 31 -0.11 -8.28 0.03
N VAL A 32 0.20 -7.51 1.07
CA VAL A 32 -0.20 -6.09 1.20
C VAL A 32 0.22 -5.27 -0.02
N TYR A 33 1.39 -5.57 -0.59
CA TYR A 33 1.91 -4.88 -1.77
C TYR A 33 0.98 -5.07 -2.96
N SER A 34 0.65 -6.32 -3.30
CA SER A 34 -0.24 -6.64 -4.42
C SER A 34 -1.66 -6.09 -4.23
N ILE A 35 -2.15 -6.02 -2.98
CA ILE A 35 -3.45 -5.41 -2.68
C ILE A 35 -3.41 -3.90 -2.96
N ALA A 36 -2.37 -3.21 -2.47
CA ALA A 36 -2.18 -1.78 -2.70
C ALA A 36 -2.00 -1.46 -4.19
N GLU A 37 -1.16 -2.22 -4.88
CA GLU A 37 -0.93 -2.11 -6.32
C GLU A 37 -2.24 -2.28 -7.09
N SER A 38 -3.00 -3.37 -6.86
CA SER A 38 -4.28 -3.61 -7.54
C SER A 38 -5.30 -2.50 -7.32
N LYS A 39 -5.30 -1.86 -6.15
CA LYS A 39 -6.22 -0.77 -5.79
C LYS A 39 -5.90 0.54 -6.53
N VAL A 40 -4.62 0.77 -6.80
CA VAL A 40 -4.09 2.03 -7.35
C VAL A 40 -3.91 1.96 -8.87
N GLU A 41 -3.47 0.80 -9.36
CA GLU A 41 -3.22 0.52 -10.77
C GLU A 41 -4.40 -0.14 -11.49
N ASP A 42 -5.57 -0.20 -10.84
CA ASP A 42 -6.82 -0.80 -11.32
C ASP A 42 -6.91 -0.85 -12.86
N THR A 43 -6.60 -2.03 -13.42
CA THR A 43 -6.51 -2.28 -14.86
C THR A 43 -7.88 -2.51 -15.49
N SER A 44 -8.97 -2.27 -14.74
CA SER A 44 -10.36 -2.45 -15.17
C SER A 44 -10.79 -1.54 -16.34
N LYS A 45 -9.90 -0.68 -16.87
CA LYS A 45 -10.03 -0.03 -18.18
C LYS A 45 -9.26 -0.78 -19.28
N LYS A 46 -9.44 -2.09 -19.38
CA LYS A 46 -9.13 -2.88 -20.58
C LYS A 46 -10.30 -3.83 -20.87
N ARG A 47 -11.45 -3.26 -21.23
CA ARG A 47 -12.48 -3.93 -22.03
C ARG A 47 -13.02 -2.94 -23.05
#